data_AF-A0A8S9W5P6-F1
#
_entry.id   AF-A0A8S9W5P6-F1
#
_cell.length_a   1.000
_cell.length_b   1.000
_cell.length_c   1.000
_cell.angle_alpha   90.00
_cell.angle_beta   90.00
_cell.angle_gamma   90.00
#
_symmetry.space_group_name_H-M   'P 1'
#
loop_
_entity.id
_entity.type
_entity.pdbx_description
1 polymer ?
#
loop_
_entity_poly.entity_id
_entity_poly.type
_entity_poly.pdbx_seq_one_letter_code
_entity_poly.pdbx_strand_id
1 'polypeptide(L)' 'MPNDIRNRIKKALYALSGAEKSKILDTKKLKGVNGRENLFRLRIGNYRVVYFEDVKSSKIIQIIHRGKGYKWL' A
#
# COMPACT_ATOMS: atom_id res chain seq x y z
N MET A 1 -0.17 14.59 -8.33
CA MET A 1 0.68 14.05 -7.25
C MET A 1 2.08 14.67 -7.40
N PRO A 2 2.64 15.29 -6.36
CA PRO A 2 3.97 15.90 -6.39
C PRO A 2 5.10 14.88 -6.71
N ASN A 3 6.21 15.36 -7.31
CA ASN A 3 7.31 14.51 -7.78
C ASN A 3 8.13 13.86 -6.65
N ASP A 4 8.32 14.59 -5.55
CA ASP A 4 8.95 14.09 -4.32
C ASP A 4 8.16 12.89 -3.75
N ILE A 5 6.83 13.01 -3.67
CA ILE A 5 5.98 11.92 -3.22
C ILE A 5 6.03 10.76 -4.21
N ARG A 6 6.04 11.02 -5.52
CA ARG A 6 6.14 9.97 -6.55
C ARG A 6 7.40 9.13 -6.35
N ASN A 7 8.53 9.79 -6.09
CA ASN A 7 9.80 9.11 -5.82
C ASN A 7 9.77 8.31 -4.52
N ARG A 8 9.13 8.84 -3.47
CA ARG A 8 8.92 8.09 -2.21
C ARG A 8 8.04 6.85 -2.41
N ILE A 9 6.99 6.95 -3.22
CA ILE A 9 6.16 5.79 -3.56
C ILE A 9 6.98 4.74 -4.31
N LYS A 10 7.75 5.13 -5.34
CA LYS A 10 8.61 4.18 -6.07
C LYS A 10 9.58 3.45 -5.14
N LYS A 11 10.28 4.17 -4.26
CA LYS A 11 11.20 3.57 -3.27
C LYS A 11 10.48 2.60 -2.34
N ALA A 12 9.31 2.99 -1.83
CA ALA A 12 8.54 2.15 -0.93
C ALA A 12 8.00 0.88 -1.62
N LEU A 13 7.60 0.98 -2.89
CA LEU A 13 7.17 -0.17 -3.70
C LEU A 13 8.34 -1.13 -3.98
N TYR A 14 9.53 -0.60 -4.25
CA TYR A 14 10.74 -1.42 -4.41
C TYR A 14 11.08 -2.18 -3.13
N ALA A 15 11.02 -1.50 -1.97
CA ALA A 15 11.18 -2.17 -0.67
C ALA A 15 10.08 -3.21 -0.41
N LEU A 16 8.85 -2.95 -0.89
CA LEU A 16 7.73 -3.87 -0.79
C LEU A 16 7.92 -5.13 -1.65
N SER A 17 8.71 -5.09 -2.72
CA SER A 17 9.05 -6.30 -3.50
C SER A 17 10.21 -7.11 -2.91
N GLY A 18 10.95 -6.59 -1.93
CA GLY A 18 12.11 -7.24 -1.33
C GLY A 18 11.82 -7.91 0.02
N ALA A 19 12.84 -8.53 0.60
CA ALA A 19 12.77 -9.20 1.92
C ALA A 19 12.63 -8.23 3.11
N GLU A 20 12.79 -6.92 2.91
CA GLU A 20 12.75 -5.89 3.96
C GLU A 20 11.36 -5.32 4.26
N LYS A 21 10.30 -6.03 3.87
CA LYS A 21 8.89 -5.58 3.98
C LYS A 21 8.50 -5.05 5.35
N SER A 22 8.94 -5.67 6.44
CA SER A 22 8.32 -5.48 7.76
C SER A 22 9.00 -4.45 8.67
N LYS A 23 10.29 -4.14 8.45
CA LYS A 23 11.03 -3.25 9.36
C LYS A 23 10.95 -1.77 8.99
N ILE A 24 10.76 -1.45 7.71
CA ILE A 24 10.88 -0.07 7.21
C ILE A 24 9.51 0.53 6.84
N LEU A 25 8.54 -0.30 6.49
CA LEU A 25 7.30 0.13 5.85
C LEU A 25 6.12 0.14 6.85
N ASP A 26 5.47 1.30 7.03
CA ASP A 26 4.22 1.43 7.80
C ASP A 26 3.08 0.75 7.05
N THR A 27 3.00 -0.56 7.23
CA THR A 27 2.09 -1.46 6.55
C THR A 27 1.13 -2.08 7.56
N LYS A 28 -0.18 -2.05 7.26
CA LYS A 28 -1.19 -2.75 8.08
C LYS A 28 -2.17 -3.51 7.19
N LYS A 29 -2.54 -4.72 7.63
CA LYS A 29 -3.64 -5.49 7.03
C LYS A 29 -4.95 -4.72 7.21
N LEU A 30 -5.74 -4.61 6.13
CA LEU A 30 -7.08 -4.02 6.18
C LEU A 30 -8.06 -5.03 6.76
N LYS A 31 -8.96 -4.56 7.63
CA LYS A 31 -10.05 -5.34 8.24
C LYS A 31 -11.39 -4.92 7.59
N GLY A 32 -12.38 -5.81 7.61
CA GLY A 32 -13.74 -5.50 7.12
C GLY A 32 -13.87 -5.45 5.59
N VAL A 33 -12.93 -6.03 4.87
CA VAL A 33 -12.98 -6.17 3.41
C VAL A 33 -13.63 -7.51 3.04
N ASN A 34 -14.96 -7.53 3.03
CA ASN A 34 -15.76 -8.73 2.74
C ASN A 34 -15.32 -9.35 1.39
N GLY A 35 -14.88 -10.60 1.43
CA GLY A 35 -14.47 -11.38 0.25
C GLY A 35 -13.09 -11.07 -0.34
N ARG A 36 -12.32 -10.14 0.25
CA ARG A 36 -10.93 -9.85 -0.18
C ARG A 36 -9.98 -10.11 0.97
N GLU A 37 -9.67 -11.38 1.18
CA GLU A 37 -8.60 -11.77 2.09
C GLU A 37 -7.28 -11.15 1.62
N ASN A 38 -6.36 -10.82 2.52
CA ASN A 38 -5.00 -10.33 2.21
C ASN A 38 -4.86 -8.96 1.53
N LEU A 39 -5.75 -8.01 1.86
CA LEU A 39 -5.52 -6.61 1.56
C LEU A 39 -4.68 -5.92 2.63
N PHE A 40 -3.74 -5.11 2.17
CA PHE A 40 -2.83 -4.34 3.00
C PHE A 40 -2.83 -2.88 2.57
N ARG A 41 -2.49 -2.01 3.53
CA ARG A 41 -2.27 -0.60 3.31
C ARG A 41 -0.88 -0.21 3.78
N LEU A 42 -0.11 0.34 2.86
CA LEU A 42 1.15 1.02 3.10
C LEU A 42 0.92 2.54 3.20
N ARG A 43 1.43 3.18 4.25
CA ARG A 43 1.38 4.64 4.45
C ARG A 43 2.66 5.31 3.96
N ILE A 44 2.50 6.36 3.15
CA ILE A 44 3.61 7.15 2.59
C ILE A 44 3.25 8.63 2.71
N GLY A 45 3.61 9.24 3.83
CA GLY A 45 3.20 10.61 4.16
C GLY A 45 1.67 10.74 4.20
N ASN A 46 1.13 11.58 3.31
CA ASN A 46 -0.31 11.80 3.14
C ASN A 46 -0.95 10.89 2.08
N TYR A 47 -0.23 9.91 1.55
CA TYR A 47 -0.76 8.93 0.63
C TYR A 47 -0.82 7.55 1.27
N ARG A 48 -1.76 6.74 0.79
CA ARG A 48 -1.94 5.34 1.15
C ARG A 48 -1.89 4.52 -0.13
N VAL A 49 -1.08 3.48 -0.13
CA VAL A 49 -1.05 2.49 -1.18
C VAL A 49 -1.78 1.25 -0.68
N VAL A 50 -2.85 0.88 -1.38
CA VAL A 50 -3.58 -0.37 -1.14
C VAL A 50 -3.04 -1.41 -2.09
N TYR A 51 -2.69 -2.56 -1.54
CA TYR A 51 -2.22 -3.66 -2.33
C TYR A 51 -2.75 -4.98 -1.78
N PHE A 52 -2.83 -5.96 -2.66
CA PHE A 52 -3.08 -7.35 -2.32
C PHE A 52 -1.76 -8.10 -2.25
N GLU A 53 -1.63 -9.00 -1.30
CA GLU A 53 -0.48 -9.88 -1.17
C GLU A 53 -0.91 -11.32 -1.41
N ASP A 54 -0.26 -11.95 -2.39
CA ASP A 54 -0.35 -13.37 -2.69
C ASP A 54 1.01 -14.04 -2.41
N VAL A 55 1.02 -15.37 -2.34
CA VAL A 55 2.20 -16.20 -2.04
C VAL A 55 3.41 -15.83 -2.89
N LYS A 56 3.19 -15.40 -4.13
CA LYS A 56 4.27 -15.09 -5.11
C LYS A 56 4.35 -13.64 -5.53
N SER A 57 3.38 -12.78 -5.21
CA SER A 57 3.36 -11.42 -5.74
C SER A 57 2.55 -10.44 -4.90
N SER A 58 2.85 -9.16 -5.05
CA SER A 58 2.05 -8.08 -4.48
C SER A 58 1.47 -7.23 -5.61
N LYS A 59 0.15 -7.06 -5.63
CA LYS A 59 -0.56 -6.30 -6.67
C LYS A 59 -1.09 -4.99 -6.10
N ILE A 60 -0.66 -3.87 -6.66
CA ILE A 60 -1.17 -2.55 -6.28
C ILE A 60 -2.58 -2.38 -6.83
N ILE A 61 -3.52 -2.06 -5.95
CA ILE A 61 -4.92 -1.82 -6.29
C ILE A 61 -5.16 -0.33 -6.47
N GLN A 62 -4.65 0.47 -5.53
CA GLN A 62 -4.94 1.89 -5.54
C GLN A 62 -3.90 2.70 -4.78
N ILE A 63 -3.66 3.91 -5.25
CA ILE A 63 -2.92 4.94 -4.51
C ILE A 63 -3.90 6.09 -4.24
N ILE A 64 -4.15 6.37 -2.96
CA ILE A 64 -5.14 7.37 -2.52
C ILE A 64 -4.52 8.39 -1.57
N HIS A 65 -5.00 9.62 -1.64
CA HIS A 65 -4.68 10.63 -0.63
C HIS A 65 -5.41 10.30 0.68
N ARG A 66 -4.81 10.59 1.83
CA ARG A 66 -5.34 10.27 3.18
C ARG A 66 -6.74 10.82 3.43
N GLY A 67 -7.02 12.02 2.90
CA GLY A 67 -8.32 12.68 2.99
C GLY A 67 -9.39 12.08 2.09
N LYS A 68 -9.05 11.12 1.22
CA LYS A 68 -10.01 10.36 0.42
C LYS A 68 -10.15 8.97 1.04
N GLY A 69 -11.39 8.57 1.31
CA GLY A 69 -11.74 7.22 1.74
C GLY A 69 -11.46 6.19 0.64
N TYR A 70 -11.63 4.92 0.99
CA TYR A 70 -11.64 3.86 -0.01
C TYR A 70 -12.93 3.99 -0.80
N LYS A 71 -12.86 4.14 -2.13
CA LYS A 71 -14.08 4.25 -2.97
C LYS A 71 -14.89 2.94 -3.06
N TRP A 72 -14.34 1.86 -2.52
CA TRP A 72 -14.82 0.49 -2.68
C TRP A 72 -15.07 -0.18 -1.31
N LEU A 73 -14.97 0.57 -0.20
CA LEU A 73 -15.60 0.24 1.07
C LEU A 73 -16.86 1.09 1.19
#